data_AF-A0A950PBG2-F1
#
_entry.id   AF-A0A950PBG2-F1
#
_cell.length_a   1.000
_cell.length_b   1.000
_cell.length_c   1.000
_cell.angle_alpha   90.00
_cell.angle_beta   90.00
_cell.angle_gamma   90.00
#
_symmetry.space_group_name_H-M   'P 1'
#
loop_
_entity.id
_entity.type
_entity.pdbx_description
1 polymer ?
#
loop_
_entity_poly.entity_id
_entity_poly.type
_entity_poly.pdbx_seq_one_letter_code
_entity_poly.pdbx_strand_id
1 'polypeptide(L)' 'MAGSVNKVILVGNLGRDPEIRSTNDGTRIANL' A
#
# COMPACT_ATOMS: atom_id res chain seq x y z
N MET A 1 -10.14 14.41 -22.77
CA MET A 1 -9.85 15.02 -21.46
C MET A 1 -9.11 13.96 -20.64
N ALA A 2 -7.85 14.27 -20.29
CA ALA A 2 -6.85 13.57 -19.47
C ALA A 2 -6.55 12.07 -19.69
N GLY A 3 -5.38 11.78 -20.27
CA GLY A 3 -4.63 10.55 -20.05
C GLY A 3 -3.41 10.87 -19.18
N SER A 4 -3.44 10.49 -17.90
CA SER A 4 -2.27 10.61 -17.02
C SER A 4 -1.94 9.25 -16.42
N VAL A 5 -0.65 8.96 -16.30
CA VAL A 5 -0.14 7.72 -15.71
C VAL A 5 0.72 8.09 -14.50
N ASN A 6 0.38 7.56 -13.34
CA ASN A 6 1.19 7.63 -12.13
C ASN A 6 1.70 6.23 -11.80
N LYS A 7 3.01 6.01 -11.97
CA LYS A 7 3.67 4.72 -11.79
C LYS A 7 4.85 4.87 -10.84
N VAL A 8 4.93 3.98 -9.85
CA VAL A 8 6.04 3.88 -8.90
C VAL A 8 6.57 2.44 -8.90
N ILE A 9 7.90 2.29 -8.88
CA ILE A 9 8.60 1.01 -8.74
C ILE A 9 9.61 1.20 -7.60
N LEU A 10 9.52 0.38 -6.55
CA LEU A 10 10.42 0.40 -5.39
C LEU A 10 11.03 -0.99 -5.19
N VAL A 11 12.30 -1.02 -4.80
CA VAL A 11 13.03 -2.23 -4.39
C VAL A 11 13.82 -1.89 -3.14
N GLY A 12 13.66 -2.68 -2.08
CA GLY A 12 14.31 -2.48 -0.80
C GLY A 12 13.81 -3.44 0.26
N ASN A 13 14.32 -3.27 1.47
CA ASN A 13 13.93 -4.07 2.64
C ASN A 13 12.98 -3.28 3.54
N LEU A 14 12.14 -3.99 4.29
CA LEU A 14 11.29 -3.38 5.30
C LEU A 14 12.12 -3.00 6.54
N GLY A 15 11.82 -1.84 7.12
CA GLY A 15 12.48 -1.37 8.35
C GLY A 15 11.86 -1.96 9.63
N ARG A 16 10.66 -2.55 9.53
CA ARG A 16 9.90 -3.18 10.60
C ARG A 16 8.87 -4.14 10.02
N ASP A 17 8.22 -4.91 10.88
CA ASP A 17 7.10 -5.75 10.47
C ASP A 17 5.89 -4.90 10.01
N PRO A 18 5.12 -5.37 9.01
CA PRO A 18 3.93 -4.67 8.56
C PRO A 18 2.85 -4.54 9.63
N GLU A 19 2.20 -3.39 9.69
CA GLU A 19 1.00 -3.19 10.49
C GLU A 19 -0.22 -3.70 9.72
N ILE A 20 -1.00 -4.59 10.35
CA ILE A 20 -2.23 -5.14 9.77
C ILE A 20 -3.45 -4.53 10.45
N ARG A 21 -4.37 -4.00 9.66
CA ARG A 21 -5.62 -3.37 10.13
C ARG A 21 -6.81 -3.81 9.28
N SER A 22 -8.00 -3.73 9.87
CA SER A 22 -9.26 -3.96 9.16
C SER A 22 -10.02 -2.65 9.04
N THR A 23 -10.60 -2.40 7.86
CA THR A 23 -11.57 -1.31 7.65
C THR A 23 -12.92 -1.67 8.24
N ASN A 24 -13.81 -0.68 8.37
CA ASN A 24 -15.17 -0.88 8.88
C ASN A 24 -16.01 -1.85 8.03
N ASP A 25 -15.68 -1.98 6.74
CA ASP A 25 -16.30 -2.94 5.82
C ASP A 25 -15.63 -4.34 5.84
N GLY A 26 -14.63 -4.54 6.71
CA GLY A 26 -13.95 -5.82 6.91
C GLY A 26 -12.75 -6.09 5.99
N THR A 27 -12.39 -5.14 5.11
CA THR A 27 -11.22 -5.28 4.24
C THR A 27 -9.92 -5.22 5.04
N ARG A 28 -9.02 -6.20 4.82
CA ARG A 28 -7.70 -6.22 5.45
C ARG A 28 -6.71 -5.34 4.68
N ILE A 29 -6.00 -4.46 5.38
CA ILE A 29 -4.96 -3.56 4.86
C ILE A 29 -3.65 -3.85 5.58
N ALA A 30 -2.55 -3.86 4.82
CA ALA A 30 -1.18 -3.93 5.34
C ALA A 30 -0.45 -2.61 5.05
N ASN A 31 0.20 -2.04 6.06
CA ASN A 31 1.13 -0.91 5.92
C ASN A 31 2.56 -1.41 6.17
N LEU A 32 3.46 -1.08 5.25
CA LEU A 32 4.88 -1.47 5.30
C LEU A 32 5.73 -0.44 6.05
#